data_AF-A0A0P4VYD7-F1
#
_entry.id   AF-A0A0P4VYD7-F1
#
_cell.length_a   1.000
_cell.length_b   1.000
_cell.length_c   1.000
_cell.angle_alpha   90.00
_cell.angle_beta   90.00
_cell.angle_gamma   90.00
#
_symmetry.space_group_name_H-M   'P 1'
#
loop_
_entity.id
_entity.type
_entity.pdbx_description
1 polymer ?
#
loop_
_entity_poly.entity_id
_entity_poly.type
_entity_poly.pdbx_seq_one_letter_code
_entity_poly.pdbx_strand_id
1 'polypeptide(L)'
;MTEGGLEMEVIVNNKTLDSGVGVIQLEQAVGAAIRSFHGAMGLNVPRSRFLPVKKTDDLLLVMSNLYSMQQGTLVMSPQRQFDTTPLVKLGSSHFGKVKDFLKRFGTIPDMLELDHLSVSGDVTFGRGVVLKGTVIIIANHGDRIDIPAGSILENKIVSGNMRILDH
;
A
#
# COMPACT_ATOMS: atom_id res chain seq x y z
N MET A 1 45.54 -1.06 4.96
CA MET A 1 44.16 -0.56 4.80
C MET A 1 44.18 0.32 3.58
N THR A 2 43.44 -0.05 2.53
CA THR A 2 43.53 0.62 1.21
C THR A 2 42.89 2.00 1.29
N GLU A 3 43.70 3.05 1.13
CA GLU A 3 43.21 4.41 0.86
C GLU A 3 42.39 4.38 -0.44
N GLY A 4 41.08 4.60 -0.34
CA GLY A 4 40.17 4.66 -1.50
C GLY A 4 39.02 3.64 -1.53
N GLY A 5 38.77 2.87 -0.46
CA GLY A 5 37.63 1.95 -0.37
C GLY A 5 36.30 2.61 0.00
N LEU A 6 35.18 2.01 -0.39
CA LEU A 6 33.84 2.42 0.08
C LEU A 6 33.64 1.97 1.54
N GLU A 7 33.44 2.92 2.45
CA GLU A 7 33.08 2.64 3.83
C GLU A 7 31.56 2.52 3.97
N MET A 8 31.09 1.29 4.21
CA MET A 8 29.67 0.97 4.37
C MET A 8 29.43 0.12 5.62
N GLU A 9 28.50 0.55 6.45
CA GLU A 9 28.08 -0.21 7.64
C GLU A 9 27.41 -1.52 7.24
N VAL A 10 27.77 -2.60 7.94
CA VAL A 10 27.15 -3.91 7.76
C VAL A 10 25.83 -3.96 8.52
N ILE A 11 24.75 -4.30 7.82
CA ILE A 11 23.43 -4.53 8.37
C ILE A 11 23.28 -6.04 8.62
N VAL A 12 22.96 -6.41 9.86
CA VAL A 12 22.81 -7.81 10.27
C VAL A 12 21.32 -8.14 10.39
N ASN A 13 20.79 -8.93 9.45
CA ASN A 13 19.41 -9.38 9.45
C ASN A 13 19.33 -10.85 9.86
N ASN A 14 18.73 -11.14 11.02
CA ASN A 14 18.43 -12.51 11.43
C ASN A 14 17.15 -12.98 10.74
N LYS A 15 17.22 -14.10 10.01
CA LYS A 15 16.07 -14.70 9.30
C LYS A 15 15.92 -16.17 9.67
N THR A 16 14.73 -16.69 9.43
CA THR A 16 14.44 -18.12 9.53
C THR A 16 14.02 -18.60 8.15
N LEU A 17 14.70 -19.62 7.64
CA LEU A 17 14.33 -20.26 6.38
C LEU A 17 13.04 -21.06 6.54
N ASP A 18 12.40 -21.40 5.42
CA ASP A 18 11.20 -22.25 5.42
C ASP A 18 11.46 -23.65 6.03
N SER A 19 12.72 -24.09 6.04
CA SER A 19 13.18 -25.31 6.72
C SER A 19 13.25 -25.19 8.25
N GLY A 20 12.95 -24.02 8.82
CA GLY A 20 13.07 -23.72 10.26
C GLY A 20 14.48 -23.38 10.72
N VAL A 21 15.47 -23.41 9.83
CA VAL A 21 16.87 -23.08 10.17
C VAL A 21 17.03 -21.57 10.33
N GLY A 22 17.55 -21.15 11.49
CA GLY A 22 17.97 -19.77 11.72
C GLY A 22 19.23 -19.44 10.93
N VAL A 23 19.21 -18.34 10.20
CA VAL A 23 20.32 -17.85 9.37
C VAL A 23 20.56 -16.37 9.63
N ILE A 24 21.80 -15.94 9.39
CA ILE A 24 22.18 -14.53 9.40
C ILE A 24 22.38 -14.09 7.96
N GLN A 25 21.65 -13.05 7.56
CA GLN A 25 21.83 -12.38 6.28
C GLN A 25 22.54 -11.05 6.52
N LEU A 26 23.75 -10.91 5.96
CA LEU A 26 24.52 -9.68 6.00
C LEU A 26 24.24 -8.86 4.75
N GLU A 27 23.92 -7.59 4.94
CA GLU A 27 23.59 -6.65 3.86
C GLU A 27 24.38 -5.34 4.04
N GLN A 28 24.48 -4.54 2.99
CA GLN A 28 24.97 -3.17 3.04
C GLN A 28 24.01 -2.28 2.26
N ALA A 29 23.81 -1.05 2.73
CA ALA A 29 22.96 -0.07 2.05
C ALA A 29 23.80 0.84 1.16
N VAL A 30 23.43 0.98 -0.11
CA VAL A 30 24.13 1.87 -1.06
C VAL A 30 24.21 3.32 -0.56
N GLY A 31 23.19 3.79 0.17
CA GLY A 31 23.18 5.13 0.76
C GLY A 31 24.25 5.36 1.84
N ALA A 32 24.72 4.32 2.52
CA ALA A 32 25.77 4.44 3.55
C ALA A 32 27.12 4.88 2.95
N ALA A 33 27.35 4.55 1.68
CA ALA A 33 28.55 4.89 0.94
C ALA A 33 28.71 6.40 0.69
N ILE A 34 27.65 7.21 0.85
CA ILE A 34 27.68 8.65 0.55
C ILE A 34 28.81 9.39 1.29
N ARG A 35 29.16 8.94 2.50
CA ARG A 35 30.26 9.50 3.31
C ARG A 35 31.64 9.35 2.67
N SER A 36 31.80 8.39 1.76
CA SER A 36 33.06 8.09 1.07
C SER A 36 33.30 9.00 -0.14
N PHE A 37 32.36 9.88 -0.50
CA PHE A 37 32.46 10.75 -1.69
C PHE A 37 32.69 12.20 -1.28
N HIS A 38 33.77 12.81 -1.80
CA HIS A 38 34.05 14.23 -1.62
C HIS A 38 33.01 15.08 -2.37
N GLY A 39 32.42 16.08 -1.70
CA GLY A 39 31.42 16.97 -2.29
C GLY A 39 30.02 16.35 -2.42
N ALA A 40 29.72 15.26 -1.70
CA ALA A 40 28.38 14.71 -1.66
C ALA A 40 27.36 15.72 -1.13
N MET A 41 26.19 15.81 -1.78
CA MET A 41 25.12 16.74 -1.41
C MET A 41 23.76 16.04 -1.42
N GLY A 42 22.89 16.46 -0.51
CA GLY A 42 21.47 16.08 -0.52
C GLY A 42 20.63 17.12 -1.25
N LEU A 43 19.63 16.66 -2.01
CA LEU A 43 18.61 17.50 -2.62
C LEU A 43 17.24 17.09 -2.08
N ASN A 44 16.51 18.07 -1.53
CA ASN A 44 15.13 17.83 -1.13
C ASN A 44 14.26 17.78 -2.38
N VAL A 45 13.46 16.73 -2.52
CA VAL A 45 12.60 16.50 -3.69
C VAL A 45 11.14 16.39 -3.25
N PRO A 46 10.18 16.77 -4.12
CA PRO A 46 8.77 16.60 -3.81
C PRO A 46 8.43 15.11 -3.66
N ARG A 47 7.37 14.83 -2.88
CA ARG A 47 6.88 13.46 -2.63
C ARG A 47 6.54 12.71 -3.92
N SER A 48 6.18 13.41 -4.99
CA SER A 48 5.92 12.85 -6.32
C SER A 48 7.08 12.04 -6.90
N ARG A 49 8.33 12.28 -6.46
CA ARG A 49 9.50 11.48 -6.85
C ARG A 49 9.70 10.20 -6.03
N PHE A 50 8.87 9.98 -5.01
CA PHE A 50 9.00 8.85 -4.09
C PHE A 50 7.63 8.22 -3.81
N LEU A 51 7.21 7.35 -4.74
CA LEU A 51 5.98 6.56 -4.67
C LEU A 51 6.32 5.05 -4.64
N PRO A 52 6.92 4.53 -3.55
CA PRO A 52 7.26 3.12 -3.46
C PRO A 52 5.99 2.27 -3.32
N VAL A 53 5.88 1.21 -4.13
CA VAL A 53 4.82 0.21 -3.99
C VAL A 53 5.41 -1.03 -3.32
N LYS A 54 5.14 -1.22 -2.02
CA LYS A 54 5.70 -2.31 -1.21
C LYS A 54 4.63 -3.29 -0.75
N LYS A 55 3.43 -2.79 -0.45
CA LYS A 55 2.28 -3.59 -0.01
C LYS A 55 1.12 -3.42 -0.97
N THR A 56 0.11 -4.26 -0.81
CA THR A 56 -1.16 -4.14 -1.53
C THR A 56 -1.92 -2.87 -1.17
N ASP A 57 -1.65 -2.28 -0.01
CA ASP A 57 -2.09 -0.93 0.38
C ASP A 57 -1.64 0.12 -0.66
N ASP A 58 -0.33 0.10 -1.00
CA ASP A 58 0.26 0.98 -1.99
C ASP A 58 -0.24 0.64 -3.40
N LEU A 59 -0.44 -0.65 -3.68
CA LEU A 59 -0.96 -1.13 -4.96
C LEU A 59 -2.37 -0.58 -5.21
N LEU A 60 -3.24 -0.59 -4.19
CA LEU A 60 -4.58 -0.03 -4.30
C LEU A 60 -4.54 1.46 -4.67
N LEU A 61 -3.65 2.23 -4.03
CA LEU A 61 -3.47 3.65 -4.32
C LEU A 61 -3.11 3.86 -5.79
N VAL A 62 -2.07 3.20 -6.29
CA VAL A 62 -1.58 3.41 -7.67
C VAL A 62 -2.50 2.84 -8.75
N MET A 63 -3.34 1.86 -8.41
CA MET A 63 -4.32 1.29 -9.34
C MET A 63 -5.62 2.10 -9.41
N SER A 64 -5.91 2.94 -8.42
CA SER A 64 -7.14 3.74 -8.36
C SER A 64 -7.10 4.95 -9.28
N ASN A 65 -8.25 5.61 -9.43
CA ASN A 65 -8.37 6.88 -10.14
C ASN A 65 -7.63 8.06 -9.47
N LEU A 66 -6.95 7.83 -8.34
CA LEU A 66 -6.01 8.78 -7.75
C LEU A 66 -4.80 9.07 -8.63
N TYR A 67 -4.39 8.11 -9.45
CA TYR A 67 -3.25 8.24 -10.34
C TYR A 67 -3.66 7.93 -11.78
N SER A 68 -3.08 8.69 -12.70
CA SER A 68 -3.16 8.44 -14.13
C SER A 68 -1.78 8.04 -14.65
N MET A 69 -1.76 7.10 -15.60
CA MET A 69 -0.52 6.71 -16.26
C MET A 69 -0.28 7.62 -17.47
N GLN A 70 0.84 8.34 -17.47
CA GLN A 70 1.25 9.21 -18.56
C GLN A 70 2.68 8.84 -18.97
N GLN A 71 2.82 8.25 -20.17
CA GLN A 71 4.12 7.84 -20.72
C GLN A 71 4.98 6.98 -19.76
N GLY A 72 4.34 6.06 -19.03
CA GLY A 72 5.03 5.20 -18.06
C GLY A 72 5.27 5.84 -16.68
N THR A 73 4.83 7.09 -16.47
CA THR A 73 4.90 7.79 -15.19
C THR A 73 3.52 7.87 -14.55
N LEU A 74 3.42 7.59 -13.25
CA LEU A 74 2.20 7.83 -12.48
C LEU A 74 2.14 9.29 -12.06
N VAL A 75 1.05 9.96 -12.43
CA VAL A 75 0.77 11.36 -12.11
C VAL A 75 -0.54 11.41 -11.32
N MET A 76 -0.53 12.07 -10.16
CA MET A 76 -1.73 12.26 -9.35
C MET A 76 -2.81 12.97 -10.17
N SER A 77 -4.06 12.52 -10.05
CA SER A 77 -5.17 13.07 -10.82
C SER A 77 -5.38 14.55 -10.51
N PRO A 78 -5.54 15.42 -11.52
CA PRO A 78 -5.86 16.84 -11.31
C PRO A 78 -7.26 17.06 -10.72
N GLN A 79 -8.09 16.01 -10.68
CA GLN A 79 -9.42 16.04 -10.06
C GLN A 79 -9.36 15.88 -8.53
N ARG A 80 -8.21 15.47 -8.00
CA ARG A 80 -7.96 15.38 -6.56
C ARG A 80 -7.91 16.79 -5.99
N GLN A 81 -8.79 17.09 -5.03
CA GLN A 81 -8.88 18.43 -4.42
C GLN A 81 -7.66 18.78 -3.54
N PHE A 82 -7.00 17.76 -2.98
CA PHE A 82 -5.87 17.91 -2.07
C PHE A 82 -4.68 17.10 -2.57
N ASP A 83 -3.51 17.73 -2.69
CA ASP A 83 -2.26 17.09 -3.16
C ASP A 83 -1.71 15.99 -2.21
N THR A 84 -2.38 15.74 -1.09
CA THR A 84 -2.01 14.68 -0.15
C THR A 84 -2.48 13.32 -0.65
N THR A 85 -1.63 12.30 -0.49
CA THR A 85 -2.00 10.90 -0.74
C THR A 85 -2.84 10.38 0.44
N PRO A 86 -3.97 9.69 0.21
CA PRO A 86 -4.76 9.16 1.31
C PRO A 86 -4.01 8.04 2.05
N LEU A 87 -4.34 7.88 3.33
CA LEU A 87 -3.81 6.77 4.11
C LEU A 87 -4.65 5.52 3.87
N VAL A 88 -4.04 4.47 3.32
CA VAL A 88 -4.68 3.17 3.11
C VAL A 88 -4.01 2.12 3.97
N LYS A 89 -4.81 1.31 4.68
CA LYS A 89 -4.37 0.16 5.44
C LYS A 89 -5.28 -1.03 5.16
N LEU A 90 -4.76 -2.07 4.52
CA LEU A 90 -5.47 -3.32 4.30
C LEU A 90 -4.91 -4.40 5.22
N GLY A 91 -5.80 -5.15 5.88
CA GLY A 91 -5.43 -6.23 6.79
C GLY A 91 -4.60 -7.31 6.09
N SER A 92 -3.39 -7.56 6.59
CA SER A 92 -2.42 -8.45 5.95
C SER A 92 -2.89 -9.91 5.84
N SER A 93 -3.77 -10.36 6.74
CA SER A 93 -4.34 -11.71 6.71
C SER A 93 -5.14 -12.01 5.44
N HIS A 94 -5.83 -11.01 4.89
CA HIS A 94 -6.73 -11.18 3.73
C HIS A 94 -6.24 -10.46 2.47
N PHE A 95 -5.44 -9.40 2.62
CA PHE A 95 -4.96 -8.58 1.52
C PHE A 95 -3.44 -8.68 1.32
N GLY A 96 -2.70 -9.42 2.15
CA GLY A 96 -1.23 -9.45 2.08
C GLY A 96 -0.66 -10.02 0.77
N LYS A 97 -1.38 -10.93 0.11
CA LYS A 97 -1.00 -11.50 -1.19
C LYS A 97 -1.75 -10.81 -2.32
N VAL A 98 -1.03 -10.48 -3.39
CA VAL A 98 -1.61 -9.83 -4.60
C VAL A 98 -2.79 -10.61 -5.16
N LYS A 99 -2.71 -11.95 -5.19
CA LYS A 99 -3.80 -12.82 -5.67
C LYS A 99 -5.09 -12.65 -4.85
N ASP A 100 -4.97 -12.55 -3.53
CA ASP A 100 -6.12 -12.43 -2.64
C ASP A 100 -6.68 -11.00 -2.68
N PHE A 101 -5.80 -10.00 -2.74
CA PHE A 101 -6.15 -8.62 -3.01
C PHE A 101 -6.99 -8.48 -4.30
N LEU A 102 -6.51 -8.96 -5.44
CA LEU A 102 -7.20 -8.84 -6.73
C LEU A 102 -8.56 -9.53 -6.74
N LYS A 103 -8.70 -10.66 -6.04
CA LYS A 103 -9.98 -11.38 -5.93
C LYS A 103 -11.03 -10.66 -5.09
N ARG A 104 -10.60 -9.80 -4.16
CA ARG A 104 -11.48 -9.10 -3.21
C ARG A 104 -12.04 -7.81 -3.76
N PHE A 105 -11.48 -7.27 -4.83
CA PHE A 105 -11.98 -6.08 -5.51
C PHE A 105 -12.57 -6.48 -6.86
N GLY A 106 -13.90 -6.43 -6.98
CA GLY A 106 -14.59 -6.64 -8.27
C GLY A 106 -14.17 -5.62 -9.32
N THR A 107 -13.95 -4.38 -8.89
CA THR A 107 -13.14 -3.36 -9.59
C THR A 107 -12.42 -2.54 -8.53
N ILE A 108 -11.34 -1.84 -8.93
CA ILE A 108 -10.72 -0.85 -8.03
C ILE A 108 -11.75 0.26 -7.74
N PRO A 109 -11.97 0.64 -6.47
CA PRO A 109 -12.94 1.66 -6.10
C PRO A 109 -12.50 3.06 -6.54
N ASP A 110 -13.46 3.97 -6.66
CA ASP A 110 -13.19 5.40 -6.71
C ASP A 110 -12.67 5.86 -5.34
N MET A 111 -11.51 6.52 -5.34
CA MET A 111 -10.83 7.01 -4.15
C MET A 111 -10.44 8.48 -4.26
N LEU A 112 -10.94 9.23 -5.26
CA LEU A 112 -10.54 10.63 -5.50
C LEU A 112 -10.73 11.53 -4.27
N GLU A 113 -11.84 11.36 -3.58
CA GLU A 113 -12.23 12.11 -2.38
C GLU A 113 -11.91 11.36 -1.08
N LEU A 114 -11.09 10.30 -1.13
CA LEU A 114 -10.68 9.56 0.06
C LEU A 114 -9.58 10.31 0.82
N ASP A 115 -9.67 10.27 2.16
CA ASP A 115 -8.62 10.70 3.09
C ASP A 115 -7.98 9.52 3.82
N HIS A 116 -8.81 8.59 4.31
CA HIS A 116 -8.38 7.45 5.11
C HIS A 116 -9.23 6.21 4.81
N LEU A 117 -8.58 5.09 4.52
CA LEU A 117 -9.20 3.78 4.41
C LEU A 117 -8.49 2.79 5.35
N SER A 118 -9.26 2.14 6.22
CA SER A 118 -8.79 1.00 7.00
C SER A 118 -9.72 -0.18 6.81
N VAL A 119 -9.21 -1.31 6.36
CA VAL A 119 -9.98 -2.54 6.11
C VAL A 119 -9.37 -3.68 6.91
N SER A 120 -10.16 -4.30 7.79
CA SER A 120 -9.75 -5.44 8.61
C SER A 120 -10.73 -6.60 8.44
N GLY A 121 -10.19 -7.83 8.41
CA GLY A 121 -10.97 -9.06 8.29
C GLY A 121 -11.36 -9.45 6.86
N ASP A 122 -12.30 -10.40 6.75
CA ASP A 122 -12.75 -10.96 5.47
C ASP A 122 -13.73 -9.99 4.78
N VAL A 123 -13.18 -9.03 4.02
CA VAL A 123 -13.96 -8.01 3.30
C VAL A 123 -13.81 -8.18 1.79
N THR A 124 -14.91 -8.02 1.05
CA THR A 124 -14.91 -7.91 -0.41
C THR A 124 -15.61 -6.64 -0.87
N PHE A 125 -15.24 -6.16 -2.05
CA PHE A 125 -15.77 -4.95 -2.67
C PHE A 125 -16.37 -5.30 -4.03
N GLY A 126 -17.65 -4.97 -4.21
CA GLY A 126 -18.33 -5.06 -5.50
C GLY A 126 -17.77 -4.09 -6.54
N ARG A 127 -18.34 -4.12 -7.75
CA ARG A 127 -17.96 -3.20 -8.82
C ARG A 127 -18.49 -1.80 -8.56
N GLY A 128 -17.74 -0.77 -8.97
CA GLY A 128 -18.19 0.63 -8.90
C GLY A 128 -18.39 1.18 -7.49
N VAL A 129 -17.67 0.64 -6.50
CA VAL A 129 -17.67 1.19 -5.14
C VAL A 129 -16.95 2.54 -5.11
N VAL A 130 -17.47 3.49 -4.33
CA VAL A 130 -16.90 4.83 -4.13
C VAL A 130 -16.59 5.02 -2.65
N LEU A 131 -15.37 5.46 -2.33
CA LEU A 131 -14.88 5.68 -0.98
C LEU A 131 -14.49 7.15 -0.78
N LYS A 132 -15.05 7.81 0.22
CA LYS A 132 -14.88 9.25 0.48
C LYS A 132 -14.59 9.55 1.94
N GLY A 133 -13.74 10.55 2.19
CA GLY A 133 -13.34 10.99 3.52
C GLY A 133 -12.68 9.86 4.32
N THR A 134 -13.20 9.57 5.51
CA THR A 134 -12.71 8.47 6.37
C THR A 134 -13.63 7.26 6.31
N VAL A 135 -13.13 6.14 5.79
CA VAL A 135 -13.84 4.85 5.72
C VAL A 135 -13.09 3.79 6.51
N ILE A 136 -13.78 3.16 7.45
CA ILE A 136 -13.23 2.06 8.26
C ILE A 136 -14.16 0.86 8.11
N ILE A 137 -13.64 -0.30 7.72
CA ILE A 137 -14.42 -1.53 7.53
C ILE A 137 -13.80 -2.64 8.37
N ILE A 138 -14.58 -3.22 9.27
CA ILE A 138 -14.12 -4.23 10.23
C ILE A 138 -15.04 -5.44 10.20
N ALA A 139 -14.57 -6.52 9.59
CA ALA A 139 -15.12 -7.85 9.78
C ALA A 139 -14.36 -8.54 10.92
N ASN A 140 -15.05 -8.93 11.98
CA ASN A 140 -14.41 -9.64 13.09
C ASN A 140 -14.05 -11.08 12.69
N HIS A 141 -13.31 -11.77 13.57
CA HIS A 141 -12.93 -13.16 13.32
C HIS A 141 -14.17 -14.05 13.09
N GLY A 142 -14.22 -14.73 11.94
CA GLY A 142 -15.35 -15.58 11.55
C GLY A 142 -16.47 -14.85 10.79
N ASP A 143 -16.47 -13.52 10.83
CA ASP A 143 -17.41 -12.69 10.06
C ASP A 143 -16.86 -12.39 8.66
N ARG A 144 -17.77 -12.07 7.75
CA ARG A 144 -17.46 -11.62 6.41
C ARG A 144 -18.33 -10.42 6.05
N ILE A 145 -17.77 -9.44 5.34
CA ILE A 145 -18.52 -8.29 4.82
C ILE A 145 -18.32 -8.23 3.31
N ASP A 146 -19.39 -8.44 2.56
CA ASP A 146 -19.44 -8.15 1.12
C ASP A 146 -20.02 -6.75 0.92
N ILE A 147 -19.20 -5.80 0.48
CA ILE A 147 -19.65 -4.45 0.12
C ILE A 147 -20.36 -4.53 -1.24
N PRO A 148 -21.66 -4.20 -1.34
CA PRO A 148 -22.42 -4.32 -2.59
C PRO A 148 -21.83 -3.47 -3.73
N ALA A 149 -22.08 -3.90 -4.97
CA ALA A 149 -21.74 -3.10 -6.15
C ALA A 149 -22.46 -1.73 -6.12
N GLY A 150 -21.77 -0.68 -6.54
CA GLY A 150 -22.27 0.70 -6.55
C GLY A 150 -22.34 1.36 -5.17
N SER A 151 -21.87 0.71 -4.11
CA SER A 151 -21.91 1.30 -2.76
C SER A 151 -21.06 2.56 -2.68
N ILE A 152 -21.61 3.60 -2.04
CA ILE A 152 -20.91 4.85 -1.74
C ILE A 152 -20.73 4.92 -0.22
N LEU A 153 -19.48 4.87 0.23
CA LEU A 153 -19.13 4.99 1.64
C LEU A 153 -18.41 6.31 1.89
N GLU A 154 -19.05 7.20 2.62
CA GLU A 154 -18.51 8.52 2.95
C GLU A 154 -18.57 8.77 4.45
N ASN A 155 -17.40 8.91 5.09
CA ASN A 155 -17.30 9.17 6.53
C ASN A 155 -18.10 8.13 7.35
N LYS A 156 -17.77 6.85 7.16
CA LYS A 156 -18.48 5.72 7.77
C LYS A 156 -17.53 4.70 8.36
N ILE A 157 -17.99 4.10 9.45
CA ILE A 157 -17.45 2.87 10.01
C ILE A 157 -18.48 1.78 9.71
N VAL A 158 -18.06 0.74 9.00
CA VAL A 158 -18.86 -0.44 8.66
C VAL A 158 -18.31 -1.62 9.44
N SER A 159 -19.15 -2.28 10.22
CA SER A 159 -18.78 -3.47 10.97
C SER A 159 -19.93 -4.45 11.05
N GLY A 160 -19.61 -5.74 11.15
CA GLY A 160 -20.61 -6.80 11.29
C GLY A 160 -20.35 -7.96 10.33
N ASN A 161 -21.43 -8.64 9.94
CA ASN A 161 -21.40 -9.80 9.07
C ASN A 161 -22.52 -9.68 8.03
N MET A 162 -22.13 -9.56 6.75
CA MET A 162 -23.03 -9.41 5.62
C MET A 162 -22.48 -10.22 4.45
N ARG A 163 -23.28 -11.17 3.95
CA ARG A 163 -22.94 -11.96 2.76
C ARG A 163 -23.94 -11.68 1.64
N ILE A 164 -23.41 -11.51 0.44
CA ILE A 164 -24.23 -11.37 -0.77
C ILE A 164 -24.07 -12.66 -1.58
N LEU A 165 -25.18 -13.29 -1.93
CA LEU A 165 -25.22 -14.54 -2.71
C LEU A 165 -25.84 -14.27 -4.07
N ASP A 166 -25.29 -14.90 -5.11
CA ASP A 166 -25.90 -14.90 -6.45
C ASP A 166 -27.23 -15.68 -6.41
N HIS A 167 -28.20 -15.23 -7.21
CA HIS A 167 -29.52 -15.84 -7.35
C HIS A 167 -29.67 -16.50 -8.71
#